data_AF-A0A0C9V5X2-F1
#
_entry.id   AF-A0A0C9V5X2-F1
#
_cell.length_a   1.000
_cell.length_b   1.000
_cell.length_c   1.000
_cell.angle_alpha   90.00
_cell.angle_beta   90.00
_cell.angle_gamma   90.00
#
_symmetry.space_group_name_H-M   'P 1'
#
loop_
_entity.id
_entity.type
_entity.pdbx_description
1 polymer ?
#
loop_
_entity_poly.entity_id
_entity_poly.type
_entity_poly.pdbx_seq_one_letter_code
_entity_poly.pdbx_strand_id
1 'polypeptide(L)'
;ADKLAGEGAKKDMPSLLNLNIMKSLTTEGIRLASATQSQIYKAIIKQRILIPRKETTINLEYIKGAIEEATGMRPTSERIWLSLRHNFFAKSIREFYWKTMVGAYYLGEFWLHTQHQKDRAICTECNEVETMKHILTECMVSGQYDIWKLTQKLWETTEEEWPEPSYGMILGCNLMEFKDKEGNPNKSLRRFYTIIVTEAAFLIWKIRCE
;
A
#
# COMPACT_ATOMS: atom_id res chain seq x y z
N ALA A 1 -28.29 -50.18 -2.26
CA ALA A 1 -26.91 -49.67 -2.16
C ALA A 1 -25.93 -50.82 -1.88
N ASP A 2 -26.16 -51.62 -0.84
CA ASP A 2 -25.25 -52.70 -0.40
C ASP A 2 -24.97 -53.78 -1.44
N LYS A 3 -25.96 -54.15 -2.25
CA LYS A 3 -25.78 -55.15 -3.32
C LYS A 3 -24.78 -54.70 -4.39
N LEU A 4 -24.87 -53.44 -4.82
CA LEU A 4 -23.96 -52.84 -5.82
C LEU A 4 -22.55 -52.60 -5.24
N ALA A 5 -22.46 -52.29 -3.95
CA ALA A 5 -21.18 -52.15 -3.24
C ALA A 5 -20.44 -53.49 -3.14
N GLY A 6 -21.16 -54.58 -2.83
CA GLY A 6 -20.60 -55.93 -2.78
C GLY A 6 -20.13 -56.45 -4.13
N GLU A 7 -20.81 -56.08 -5.22
CA GLU A 7 -20.39 -56.40 -6.60
C GLU A 7 -19.16 -55.58 -7.03
N GLY A 8 -19.02 -54.34 -6.54
CA GLY A 8 -17.85 -53.49 -6.80
C GLY A 8 -16.58 -53.99 -6.10
N ALA A 9 -16.69 -54.47 -4.86
CA ALA A 9 -15.56 -54.96 -4.06
C ALA A 9 -14.92 -56.25 -4.62
N LYS A 10 -15.63 -57.00 -5.46
CA LYS A 10 -15.17 -58.25 -6.06
C LYS A 10 -14.49 -58.09 -7.43
N LYS A 11 -14.32 -56.86 -7.92
CA LYS A 11 -13.64 -56.60 -9.19
C LYS A 11 -12.13 -56.43 -8.96
N ASP A 12 -11.32 -57.18 -9.71
CA ASP A 12 -9.85 -57.13 -9.61
C ASP A 12 -9.24 -55.79 -10.08
N MET A 13 -9.99 -55.04 -10.91
CA MET A 13 -9.60 -53.72 -11.39
C MET A 13 -10.72 -52.71 -11.10
N PRO A 14 -10.38 -51.51 -10.59
CA PRO A 14 -11.36 -50.48 -10.34
C PRO A 14 -12.06 -50.09 -11.66
N SER A 15 -13.36 -49.87 -11.57
CA SER A 15 -14.14 -49.42 -12.72
C SER A 15 -13.65 -48.02 -13.12
N LEU A 16 -13.30 -47.83 -14.41
CA LEU A 16 -13.00 -46.50 -14.95
C LEU A 16 -14.30 -45.68 -14.93
N LEU A 17 -14.48 -44.89 -13.88
CA LEU A 17 -15.60 -43.97 -13.76
C LEU A 17 -15.37 -42.80 -14.71
N ASN A 18 -16.30 -42.59 -15.62
CA ASN A 18 -16.32 -41.36 -16.40
C ASN A 18 -16.73 -40.21 -15.48
N LEU A 19 -15.75 -39.50 -14.94
CA LEU A 19 -15.96 -38.34 -14.07
C LEU A 19 -16.28 -37.07 -14.86
N ASN A 20 -16.37 -37.12 -16.20
CA ASN A 20 -16.81 -35.98 -16.98
C ASN A 20 -18.28 -35.70 -16.68
N ILE A 21 -18.50 -34.61 -15.96
CA ILE A 21 -19.83 -34.05 -15.74
C ILE A 21 -20.36 -33.63 -17.11
N MET A 22 -21.54 -34.15 -17.49
CA MET A 22 -22.21 -33.74 -18.72
C MET A 22 -22.37 -32.21 -18.73
N LYS A 23 -22.03 -31.57 -19.85
CA LYS A 23 -22.07 -30.10 -19.96
C LYS A 23 -23.46 -29.50 -19.65
N SER A 24 -24.52 -30.28 -19.82
CA SER A 24 -25.90 -29.94 -19.48
C SER A 24 -26.20 -29.94 -17.97
N LEU A 25 -25.37 -30.60 -17.16
CA LEU A 25 -25.46 -30.64 -15.69
C LEU A 25 -24.53 -29.62 -15.02
N THR A 26 -23.55 -29.06 -15.73
CA THR A 26 -22.79 -27.90 -15.28
C THR A 26 -23.63 -26.64 -15.42
N THR A 27 -23.95 -26.00 -14.30
CA THR A 27 -24.51 -24.65 -14.31
C THR A 27 -23.38 -23.64 -14.36
N GLU A 28 -23.41 -22.77 -15.36
CA GLU A 28 -22.48 -21.63 -15.44
C GLU A 28 -23.03 -20.47 -14.60
N GLY A 29 -22.20 -19.93 -13.71
CA GLY A 29 -22.54 -18.78 -12.86
C GLY A 29 -23.03 -19.15 -11.46
N ILE A 30 -23.54 -18.14 -10.74
CA ILE A 30 -24.04 -18.30 -9.37
C ILE A 30 -25.55 -18.14 -9.35
N ARG A 31 -26.26 -19.04 -8.66
CA ARG A 31 -27.71 -18.89 -8.44
C ARG A 31 -27.96 -17.73 -7.48
N LEU A 32 -28.52 -16.63 -7.98
CA LEU A 32 -28.74 -15.40 -7.21
C LEU A 32 -29.58 -15.61 -5.95
N ALA A 33 -30.62 -16.45 -6.02
CA ALA A 33 -31.48 -16.74 -4.86
C ALA A 33 -30.76 -17.39 -3.67
N SER A 34 -29.63 -18.05 -3.90
CA SER A 34 -28.79 -18.70 -2.87
C SER A 34 -27.46 -17.97 -2.66
N ALA A 35 -27.22 -16.87 -3.37
CA ALA A 35 -25.97 -16.14 -3.32
C ALA A 35 -25.99 -15.12 -2.19
N THR A 36 -24.92 -15.07 -1.40
CA THR A 36 -24.70 -14.02 -0.41
C THR A 36 -24.09 -12.78 -1.05
N GLN A 37 -24.30 -11.60 -0.44
CA GLN A 37 -23.64 -10.37 -0.86
C GLN A 37 -22.11 -10.55 -0.95
N SER A 38 -21.48 -11.26 -0.01
CA SER A 38 -20.03 -11.53 -0.02
C SER A 38 -19.58 -12.33 -1.25
N GLN A 39 -20.35 -13.36 -1.63
CA GLN A 39 -20.06 -14.16 -2.83
C GLN A 39 -20.22 -13.34 -4.11
N ILE A 40 -21.31 -12.57 -4.23
CA ILE A 40 -21.57 -11.70 -5.37
C ILE A 40 -20.47 -10.63 -5.47
N TYR A 41 -20.13 -9.97 -4.36
CA TYR A 41 -19.07 -8.95 -4.33
C TYR A 41 -17.72 -9.52 -4.78
N LYS A 42 -17.32 -10.69 -4.25
CA LYS A 42 -16.08 -11.36 -4.68
C LYS A 42 -16.09 -11.71 -6.16
N ALA A 43 -17.23 -12.15 -6.70
CA ALA A 43 -17.37 -12.45 -8.13
C ALA A 43 -17.23 -11.20 -9.00
N ILE A 44 -17.89 -10.09 -8.63
CA ILE A 44 -17.79 -8.81 -9.33
C ILE A 44 -16.34 -8.29 -9.31
N ILE A 45 -15.68 -8.34 -8.14
CA ILE A 45 -14.29 -7.91 -8.01
C ILE A 45 -13.35 -8.74 -8.88
N LYS A 46 -13.55 -10.06 -8.96
CA LYS A 46 -12.75 -10.94 -9.84
C LYS A 46 -12.96 -10.67 -11.33
N GLN A 47 -14.15 -10.23 -11.73
CA GLN A 47 -14.47 -9.91 -13.13
C GLN A 47 -14.04 -8.50 -13.54
N ARG A 48 -13.85 -7.59 -12.57
CA ARG A 48 -13.39 -6.23 -12.86
C ARG A 48 -11.93 -6.24 -13.29
N ILE A 49 -11.67 -5.71 -14.49
CA ILE A 49 -10.34 -5.28 -14.89
C ILE A 49 -10.02 -4.00 -14.09
N LEU A 50 -9.12 -4.12 -13.13
CA LEU A 50 -8.67 -2.99 -12.33
C LEU A 50 -7.58 -2.24 -13.11
N ILE A 51 -7.92 -1.08 -13.65
CA ILE A 51 -6.92 -0.19 -14.27
C ILE A 51 -6.23 0.58 -13.14
N PRO A 52 -4.91 0.41 -12.94
CA PRO A 52 -4.18 1.15 -11.92
C PRO A 52 -4.16 2.64 -12.28
N ARG A 53 -4.38 3.51 -11.30
CA ARG A 53 -4.26 4.96 -11.49
C ARG A 53 -2.81 5.32 -11.77
N LYS A 54 -2.58 6.33 -12.60
CA LYS A 54 -1.24 6.83 -12.96
C LYS A 54 -0.41 7.14 -11.72
N GLU A 55 -0.99 7.87 -10.76
CA GLU A 55 -0.35 8.28 -9.51
C GLU A 55 0.02 7.07 -8.64
N THR A 56 -0.84 6.05 -8.60
CA THR A 56 -0.54 4.81 -7.87
C THR A 56 0.69 4.13 -8.44
N THR A 57 0.79 4.02 -9.76
CA THR A 57 1.95 3.41 -10.41
C THR A 57 3.22 4.22 -10.14
N ILE A 58 3.15 5.55 -10.28
CA ILE A 58 4.30 6.44 -10.02
C ILE A 58 4.77 6.33 -8.56
N ASN A 59 3.86 6.43 -7.59
CA ASN A 59 4.19 6.34 -6.17
C ASN A 59 4.75 4.98 -5.80
N LEU A 60 4.22 3.89 -6.36
CA LEU A 60 4.78 2.55 -6.15
C LEU A 60 6.20 2.44 -6.70
N GLU A 61 6.51 3.04 -7.85
CA GLU A 61 7.88 3.05 -8.36
C GLU A 61 8.84 3.91 -7.54
N TYR A 62 8.40 5.07 -7.02
CA TYR A 62 9.19 5.83 -6.04
C TYR A 62 9.54 5.00 -4.81
N ILE A 63 8.55 4.30 -4.24
CA ILE A 63 8.76 3.43 -3.08
C ILE A 63 9.73 2.30 -3.43
N LYS A 64 9.54 1.62 -4.57
CA LYS A 64 10.40 0.51 -4.98
C LYS A 64 11.85 0.95 -5.14
N GLY A 65 12.09 2.04 -5.86
CA GLY A 65 13.44 2.56 -6.09
C GLY A 65 14.11 2.97 -4.78
N ALA A 66 13.41 3.72 -3.94
CA ALA A 66 13.94 4.16 -2.65
C ALA A 66 14.27 3.01 -1.69
N ILE A 67 13.42 1.97 -1.63
CA ILE A 67 13.67 0.81 -0.76
C ILE A 67 14.75 -0.10 -1.35
N GLU A 68 14.82 -0.24 -2.68
CA GLU A 68 15.90 -0.95 -3.36
C GLU A 68 17.26 -0.29 -3.09
N GLU A 69 17.32 1.04 -3.17
CA GLU A 69 18.52 1.81 -2.85
C GLU A 69 18.94 1.64 -1.38
N ALA A 70 17.98 1.71 -0.46
CA ALA A 70 18.27 1.61 0.98
C ALA A 70 18.59 0.19 1.47
N THR A 71 18.00 -0.85 0.87
CA THR A 71 18.08 -2.24 1.40
C THR A 71 18.76 -3.22 0.44
N GLY A 72 19.01 -2.83 -0.81
CA GLY A 72 19.45 -3.71 -1.88
C GLY A 72 18.36 -4.65 -2.42
N MET A 73 17.14 -4.61 -1.87
CA MET A 73 16.04 -5.48 -2.28
C MET A 73 14.84 -4.66 -2.77
N ARG A 74 14.48 -4.83 -4.05
CA ARG A 74 13.28 -4.20 -4.61
C ARG A 74 12.01 -4.89 -4.11
N PRO A 75 11.13 -4.20 -3.37
CA PRO A 75 9.88 -4.80 -2.90
C PRO A 75 8.87 -4.98 -4.05
N THR A 76 8.00 -5.98 -3.93
CA THR A 76 6.83 -6.08 -4.83
C THR A 76 5.74 -5.10 -4.43
N SER A 77 4.87 -4.72 -5.37
CA SER A 77 3.72 -3.85 -5.09
C SER A 77 2.82 -4.44 -3.99
N GLU A 78 2.64 -5.75 -3.97
CA GLU A 78 1.87 -6.48 -2.97
C GLU A 78 2.51 -6.35 -1.58
N ARG A 79 3.84 -6.47 -1.49
CA ARG A 79 4.58 -6.31 -0.24
C ARG A 79 4.42 -4.88 0.32
N ILE A 80 4.42 -3.87 -0.55
CA ILE A 80 4.16 -2.46 -0.16
C ILE A 80 2.74 -2.30 0.40
N TRP A 81 1.72 -2.85 -0.25
CA TRP A 81 0.35 -2.74 0.26
C TRP A 81 0.12 -3.53 1.55
N LEU A 82 0.73 -4.70 1.68
CA LEU A 82 0.63 -5.52 2.88
C LEU A 82 1.34 -4.87 4.07
N SER A 83 2.45 -4.18 3.84
CA SER A 83 3.22 -3.55 4.92
C SER A 83 2.41 -2.46 5.64
N LEU A 84 1.52 -1.73 4.95
CA LEU A 84 0.63 -0.74 5.57
C LEU A 84 -0.34 -1.34 6.59
N ARG A 85 -0.62 -2.65 6.50
CA ARG A 85 -1.54 -3.34 7.44
C ARG A 85 -0.91 -3.61 8.80
N HIS A 86 0.39 -3.36 8.97
CA HIS A 86 1.08 -3.57 10.22
C HIS A 86 0.49 -2.69 11.35
N ASN A 87 0.53 -3.18 12.58
CA ASN A 87 -0.02 -2.51 13.76
C ASN A 87 0.76 -1.26 14.20
N PHE A 88 1.85 -0.90 13.51
CA PHE A 88 2.63 0.30 13.81
C PHE A 88 1.92 1.58 13.37
N PHE A 89 1.00 1.47 12.42
CA PHE A 89 0.23 2.60 11.93
C PHE A 89 -1.03 2.78 12.78
N ALA A 90 -1.19 3.97 13.37
CA ALA A 90 -2.49 4.43 13.81
C ALA A 90 -3.47 4.44 12.61
N LYS A 91 -4.77 4.24 12.88
CA LYS A 91 -5.79 4.11 11.81
C LYS A 91 -5.80 5.32 10.87
N SER A 92 -5.72 6.54 11.42
CA SER A 92 -5.69 7.79 10.67
C SER A 92 -4.47 7.89 9.75
N ILE A 93 -3.29 7.51 10.26
CA ILE A 93 -2.03 7.53 9.51
C ILE A 93 -2.08 6.48 8.39
N ARG A 94 -2.58 5.28 8.65
CA ARG A 94 -2.76 4.25 7.61
C ARG A 94 -3.65 4.75 6.48
N GLU A 95 -4.75 5.42 6.82
CA GLU A 95 -5.65 6.02 5.85
C GLU A 95 -4.96 7.13 5.05
N PHE A 96 -4.21 8.00 5.72
CA PHE A 96 -3.40 9.03 5.08
C PHE A 96 -2.40 8.44 4.08
N TYR A 97 -1.60 7.46 4.50
CA TYR A 97 -0.63 6.78 3.65
C TYR A 97 -1.29 6.11 2.45
N TRP A 98 -2.38 5.38 2.66
CA TRP A 98 -3.10 4.74 1.57
C TRP A 98 -3.62 5.78 0.57
N LYS A 99 -4.26 6.85 1.05
CA LYS A 99 -4.76 7.95 0.19
C LYS A 99 -3.64 8.64 -0.57
N THR A 100 -2.50 8.88 0.07
CA THR A 100 -1.31 9.44 -0.57
C THR A 100 -0.80 8.54 -1.68
N MET A 101 -0.58 7.24 -1.39
CA MET A 101 -0.09 6.28 -2.38
C MET A 101 -1.02 6.18 -3.59
N VAL A 102 -2.34 6.21 -3.39
CA VAL A 102 -3.31 6.11 -4.50
C VAL A 102 -3.66 7.44 -5.17
N GLY A 103 -3.05 8.56 -4.74
CA GLY A 103 -3.35 9.90 -5.25
C GLY A 103 -4.80 10.34 -5.00
N ALA A 104 -5.38 10.01 -3.84
CA ALA A 104 -6.77 10.30 -3.53
C ALA A 104 -7.02 11.74 -3.03
N TYR A 105 -5.97 12.50 -2.69
CA TYR A 105 -6.11 13.88 -2.26
C TYR A 105 -6.23 14.82 -3.46
N TYR A 106 -7.09 15.84 -3.34
CA TYR A 106 -7.26 16.88 -4.34
C TYR A 106 -6.10 17.88 -4.23
N LEU A 107 -5.07 17.67 -5.05
CA LEU A 107 -3.84 18.44 -5.10
C LEU A 107 -3.41 18.64 -6.56
N GLY A 108 -2.64 19.70 -6.82
CA GLY A 108 -1.96 19.94 -8.10
C GLY A 108 -2.85 19.77 -9.34
N GLU A 109 -2.55 18.75 -10.15
CA GLU A 109 -3.23 18.45 -11.43
C GLU A 109 -4.76 18.45 -11.31
N PHE A 110 -5.32 17.94 -10.20
CA PHE A 110 -6.77 17.94 -9.98
C PHE A 110 -7.38 19.36 -10.08
N TRP A 111 -6.73 20.34 -9.45
CA TRP A 111 -7.20 21.73 -9.43
C TRP A 111 -6.92 22.45 -10.76
N LEU A 112 -5.85 22.07 -11.49
CA LEU A 112 -5.54 22.64 -12.81
C LEU A 112 -6.66 22.39 -13.83
N HIS A 113 -7.34 21.25 -13.72
CA HIS A 113 -8.47 20.90 -14.59
C HIS A 113 -9.79 21.59 -14.20
N THR A 114 -9.85 22.25 -13.05
CA THR A 114 -11.06 22.93 -12.57
C THR A 114 -11.06 24.40 -13.01
N GLN A 115 -12.14 24.87 -13.66
CA GLN A 115 -12.16 26.21 -14.28
C GLN A 115 -12.03 27.38 -13.28
N HIS A 116 -12.55 27.26 -12.06
CA HIS A 116 -12.66 28.38 -11.12
C HIS A 116 -11.78 28.28 -9.86
N GLN A 117 -10.89 27.28 -9.78
CA GLN A 117 -10.08 27.02 -8.58
C GLN A 117 -8.64 26.61 -8.89
N LYS A 118 -8.11 27.05 -10.04
CA LYS A 118 -6.75 26.71 -10.49
C LYS A 118 -5.67 27.22 -9.55
N ASP A 119 -5.92 28.33 -8.86
CA ASP A 119 -4.98 28.92 -7.90
C ASP A 119 -4.66 27.96 -6.74
N ARG A 120 -5.54 26.99 -6.46
CA ARG A 120 -5.30 25.93 -5.46
C ARG A 120 -4.32 24.84 -5.92
N ALA A 121 -3.98 24.81 -7.21
CA ALA A 121 -3.03 23.85 -7.74
C ALA A 121 -1.58 24.23 -7.45
N ILE A 122 -1.32 25.51 -7.18
CA ILE A 122 0.02 26.08 -7.09
C ILE A 122 0.26 26.47 -5.63
N CYS A 123 1.42 26.09 -5.09
CA CYS A 123 1.85 26.57 -3.80
C CYS A 123 2.16 28.08 -3.92
N THR A 124 1.56 28.91 -3.07
CA THR A 124 1.66 30.37 -3.18
C THR A 124 3.08 30.90 -3.00
N GLU A 125 3.85 30.31 -2.08
CA GLU A 125 5.22 30.76 -1.79
C GLU A 125 6.26 30.09 -2.68
N CYS A 126 6.07 28.82 -3.04
CA CYS A 126 7.03 28.07 -3.85
C CYS A 126 6.82 28.27 -5.35
N ASN A 127 5.63 28.73 -5.77
CA ASN A 127 5.23 28.92 -7.16
C ASN A 127 5.37 27.66 -8.03
N GLU A 128 5.20 26.49 -7.43
CA GLU A 128 5.23 25.18 -8.09
C GLU A 128 3.91 24.43 -7.91
N VAL A 129 3.67 23.42 -8.75
CA VAL A 129 2.49 22.56 -8.63
C VAL A 129 2.54 21.83 -7.30
N GLU A 130 1.54 22.06 -6.47
CA GLU A 130 1.47 21.50 -5.15
C GLU A 130 1.08 20.02 -5.22
N THR A 131 2.08 19.17 -5.13
CA THR A 131 1.92 17.72 -5.05
C THR A 131 2.17 17.23 -3.62
N MET A 132 1.75 16.00 -3.30
CA MET A 132 2.07 15.43 -1.99
C MET A 132 3.59 15.26 -1.79
N LYS A 133 4.35 15.02 -2.87
CA LYS A 133 5.83 15.04 -2.83
C LYS A 133 6.32 16.42 -2.41
N HIS A 134 5.88 17.46 -3.11
CA HIS A 134 6.25 18.84 -2.80
C HIS A 134 5.96 19.17 -1.33
N ILE A 135 4.72 18.92 -0.86
CA ILE A 135 4.30 19.22 0.53
C ILE A 135 5.21 18.52 1.55
N LEU A 136 5.53 17.25 1.35
CA LEU A 136 6.24 16.44 2.33
C LEU A 136 7.76 16.60 2.31
N THR A 137 8.36 17.01 1.19
CA THR A 137 9.85 17.01 1.06
C THR A 137 10.46 18.33 0.62
N GLU A 138 9.70 19.25 0.03
CA GLU A 138 10.27 20.42 -0.66
C GLU A 138 9.63 21.75 -0.21
N CYS A 139 8.36 21.75 0.19
CA CYS A 139 7.57 22.95 0.43
C CYS A 139 8.12 23.78 1.60
N MET A 140 8.24 25.09 1.39
CA MET A 140 8.67 26.04 2.42
C MET A 140 7.55 26.39 3.42
N VAL A 141 6.28 26.19 3.02
CA VAL A 141 5.10 26.61 3.81
C VAL A 141 4.58 25.50 4.71
N SER A 142 4.79 24.24 4.35
CA SER A 142 4.22 23.09 5.07
C SER A 142 4.87 22.85 6.44
N GLY A 143 5.93 23.58 6.79
CA GLY A 143 6.73 23.35 8.00
C GLY A 143 7.55 22.04 7.93
N GLN A 144 7.64 21.41 6.75
CA GLN A 144 8.32 20.13 6.59
C GLN A 144 9.78 20.16 7.03
N TYR A 145 10.51 21.24 6.74
CA TYR A 145 11.91 21.38 7.12
C TYR A 145 12.10 21.26 8.64
N ASP A 146 11.33 22.01 9.41
CA ASP A 146 11.43 22.00 10.87
C ASP A 146 10.99 20.67 11.46
N ILE A 147 9.93 20.07 10.90
CA ILE A 147 9.45 18.76 11.35
C ILE A 147 10.48 17.67 11.06
N TRP A 148 11.08 17.62 9.88
CA TRP A 148 12.13 16.64 9.58
C TRP A 148 13.37 16.86 10.43
N LYS A 149 13.75 18.11 10.71
CA LYS A 149 14.84 18.43 11.62
C LYS A 149 14.57 17.96 13.06
N LEU A 150 13.34 18.10 13.55
CA LEU A 150 12.94 17.55 14.85
C LEU A 150 12.92 16.02 14.84
N THR A 151 12.48 15.43 13.74
CA THR A 151 12.47 13.96 13.54
C THR A 151 13.89 13.40 13.53
N GLN A 152 14.82 14.07 12.85
CA GLN A 152 16.24 13.73 12.85
C GLN A 152 16.82 13.78 14.28
N LYS A 153 16.55 14.86 15.03
CA LYS A 153 17.01 14.97 16.43
C LYS A 153 16.49 13.84 17.31
N LEU A 154 15.26 13.38 17.10
CA LEU A 154 14.72 12.21 17.81
C LEU A 154 15.47 10.94 17.39
N TRP A 155 15.80 10.79 16.10
CA TRP A 155 16.56 9.64 15.61
C TRP A 155 17.98 9.58 16.17
N GLU A 156 18.66 10.72 16.26
CA GLU A 156 20.03 10.83 16.77
C GLU A 156 20.19 10.28 18.21
N THR A 157 19.09 10.19 18.98
CA THR A 157 19.09 9.52 20.30
C THR A 157 19.37 8.01 20.24
N THR A 158 19.31 7.41 19.05
CA THR A 158 19.64 6.00 18.81
C THR A 158 21.12 5.76 18.54
N GLU A 159 21.90 6.82 18.33
CA GLU A 159 23.32 6.78 17.90
C GLU A 159 23.55 6.15 16.52
N GLU A 160 22.48 5.92 15.74
CA GLU A 160 22.54 5.37 14.38
C GLU A 160 22.57 6.51 13.35
N GLU A 161 23.14 6.25 12.18
CA GLU A 161 23.13 7.21 11.06
C GLU A 161 21.68 7.55 10.67
N TRP A 162 21.39 8.83 10.45
CA TRP A 162 20.06 9.29 10.05
C TRP A 162 19.79 8.95 8.58
N PRO A 163 18.85 8.04 8.27
CA PRO A 163 18.49 7.78 6.89
C PRO A 163 17.48 8.84 6.44
N GLU A 164 18.00 9.95 5.91
CA GLU A 164 17.19 11.09 5.49
C GLU A 164 16.08 10.64 4.50
N PRO A 165 14.80 10.88 4.82
CA PRO A 165 13.72 10.21 4.13
C PRO A 165 13.36 10.93 2.82
N SER A 166 13.70 10.32 1.68
CA SER A 166 13.13 10.70 0.38
C SER A 166 11.62 10.42 0.31
N TYR A 167 10.90 11.00 -0.66
CA TYR A 167 9.46 10.75 -0.80
C TYR A 167 9.09 9.25 -0.89
N GLY A 168 9.90 8.45 -1.60
CA GLY A 168 9.74 7.00 -1.66
C GLY A 168 10.00 6.32 -0.31
N MET A 169 11.02 6.76 0.43
CA MET A 169 11.32 6.26 1.79
C MET A 169 10.23 6.64 2.78
N ILE A 170 9.66 7.84 2.70
CA ILE A 170 8.55 8.26 3.57
C ILE A 170 7.39 7.30 3.43
N LEU A 171 6.96 7.03 2.18
CA LEU A 171 5.84 6.14 1.88
C LEU A 171 6.16 4.66 2.14
N GLY A 172 7.42 4.26 1.98
CA GLY A 172 7.91 2.90 2.19
C GLY A 172 8.59 2.63 3.52
N CYS A 173 8.57 3.56 4.49
CA CYS A 173 9.45 3.54 5.67
C CYS A 173 9.35 2.26 6.50
N ASN A 174 8.17 1.65 6.51
CA ASN A 174 7.93 0.39 7.20
C ASN A 174 8.61 -0.82 6.56
N LEU A 175 9.13 -0.70 5.34
CA LEU A 175 9.93 -1.72 4.64
C LEU A 175 11.43 -1.54 4.84
N MET A 176 11.88 -0.45 5.47
CA MET A 176 13.27 -0.25 5.81
C MET A 176 13.77 -1.37 6.71
N GLU A 177 15.02 -1.77 6.49
CA GLU A 177 15.69 -2.81 7.27
C GLU A 177 16.89 -2.20 7.97
N PHE A 178 16.96 -2.43 9.28
CA PHE A 178 18.10 -2.02 10.10
C PHE A 178 18.72 -3.27 10.70
N LYS A 179 20.04 -3.27 10.89
CA LYS A 179 20.78 -4.39 11.44
C LYS A 179 21.46 -3.98 12.73
N ASP A 180 21.62 -4.92 13.66
CA ASP A 180 22.47 -4.71 14.83
C ASP A 180 23.95 -4.97 14.50
N LYS A 181 24.82 -4.83 15.51
CA LYS A 181 26.26 -5.04 15.40
C LYS A 181 26.65 -6.46 14.96
N GLU A 182 25.75 -7.43 15.15
CA GLU A 182 25.93 -8.84 14.79
C GLU A 182 25.36 -9.15 13.39
N GLY A 183 24.75 -8.15 12.73
CA GLY A 183 24.13 -8.28 11.42
C GLY A 183 22.69 -8.80 11.45
N ASN A 184 22.09 -9.00 12.63
CA ASN A 184 20.73 -9.48 12.76
C ASN A 184 19.71 -8.33 12.60
N PRO A 185 18.48 -8.60 12.14
CA PRO A 185 17.46 -7.57 11.97
C PRO A 185 17.07 -6.86 13.28
N ASN A 186 17.32 -5.55 13.36
CA ASN A 186 16.95 -4.69 14.48
C ASN A 186 15.50 -4.21 14.36
N LYS A 187 14.57 -5.01 14.89
CA LYS A 187 13.12 -4.74 14.84
C LYS A 187 12.72 -3.49 15.62
N SER A 188 13.40 -3.18 16.72
CA SER A 188 13.10 -2.02 17.56
C SER A 188 13.42 -0.72 16.83
N LEU A 189 14.59 -0.65 16.21
CA LEU A 189 15.03 0.51 15.44
C LEU A 189 14.15 0.73 14.21
N ARG A 190 13.82 -0.34 13.47
CA ARG A 190 12.83 -0.29 12.37
C ARG A 190 11.48 0.25 12.82
N ARG A 191 10.98 -0.24 13.97
CA ARG A 191 9.69 0.22 14.52
C ARG A 191 9.77 1.70 14.89
N PHE A 192 10.84 2.12 15.55
CA PHE A 192 11.03 3.52 15.93
C PHE A 192 11.07 4.42 14.69
N TYR A 193 11.88 4.06 13.67
CA TYR A 193 11.95 4.77 12.40
C TYR A 193 10.57 4.93 11.76
N THR A 194 9.84 3.81 11.67
CA THR A 194 8.50 3.80 11.07
C THR A 194 7.57 4.76 11.81
N ILE A 195 7.59 4.76 13.15
CA ILE A 195 6.71 5.62 13.94
C ILE A 195 7.07 7.09 13.69
N ILE A 196 8.33 7.48 13.89
CA ILE A 196 8.71 8.89 13.80
C ILE A 196 8.49 9.46 12.39
N VAL A 197 8.81 8.69 11.34
CA VAL A 197 8.64 9.14 9.95
C VAL A 197 7.16 9.25 9.57
N THR A 198 6.34 8.30 10.01
CA THR A 198 4.90 8.32 9.66
C THR A 198 4.13 9.40 10.42
N GLU A 199 4.47 9.63 11.69
CA GLU A 199 3.91 10.73 12.49
C GLU A 199 4.35 12.08 11.94
N ALA A 200 5.63 12.25 11.58
CA ALA A 200 6.16 13.46 10.96
C ALA A 200 5.44 13.79 9.65
N ALA A 201 5.36 12.83 8.72
CA ALA A 201 4.67 13.03 7.45
C ALA A 201 3.18 13.39 7.63
N PHE A 202 2.51 12.74 8.58
CA PHE A 202 1.10 13.04 8.86
C PHE A 202 0.93 14.42 9.53
N LEU A 203 1.86 14.84 10.38
CA LEU A 203 1.85 16.17 10.98
C LEU A 203 2.07 17.26 9.94
N ILE A 204 3.04 17.11 9.04
CA ILE A 204 3.28 18.03 7.92
C ILE A 204 2.00 18.20 7.09
N TRP A 205 1.36 17.10 6.74
CA TRP A 205 0.10 17.12 6.01
C TRP A 205 -1.00 17.87 6.77
N LYS A 206 -1.12 17.66 8.08
CA LYS A 206 -2.11 18.36 8.91
C LYS A 206 -1.86 19.86 8.96
N ILE A 207 -0.63 20.31 9.19
CA ILE A 207 -0.27 21.73 9.21
C ILE A 207 -0.58 22.37 7.86
N ARG A 208 -0.26 21.69 6.75
CA ARG A 208 -0.62 22.18 5.43
C ARG A 208 -2.15 22.31 5.24
N CYS A 209 -2.96 21.47 5.89
CA CYS A 209 -4.42 21.50 5.75
C CYS A 209 -5.13 22.48 6.68
N GLU A 210 -4.44 23.10 7.63
CA GLU A 210 -4.95 24.19 8.46
C GLU A 210 -5.00 25.52 7.67
#